data_AF-A0A5N7MUW3-F1
#
_entry.id   AF-A0A5N7MUW3-F1
#
_cell.length_a   1.000
_cell.length_b   1.000
_cell.length_c   1.000
_cell.angle_alpha   90.00
_cell.angle_beta   90.00
_cell.angle_gamma   90.00
#
_symmetry.space_group_name_H-M   'P 1'
#
loop_
_entity.id
_entity.type
_entity.pdbx_description
1 polymer ?
#
loop_
_entity_poly.entity_id
_entity_poly.type
_entity_poly.pdbx_seq_one_letter_code
_entity_poly.pdbx_strand_id
1 'polypeptide(L)' 'MMRRVLAFLALASVVTAATAQVGPPTSQRTCGANRQLVMRDGAVVLDTGPQTYARFVRSGAECLVDQFPEPA' A
#
# COMPACT_ATOMS: atom_id res chain seq x y z
N MET A 1 27.71 -8.11 -28.96
CA MET A 1 27.80 -7.43 -27.65
C MET A 1 26.95 -6.14 -27.65
N MET A 2 27.26 -5.14 -28.50
CA MET A 2 26.55 -3.86 -28.64
C MET A 2 25.01 -3.97 -28.79
N ARG A 3 24.54 -4.92 -29.61
CA ARG A 3 23.10 -5.11 -29.88
C ARG A 3 22.30 -5.55 -28.65
N ARG A 4 22.94 -6.29 -27.72
CA ARG A 4 22.31 -6.68 -26.44
C ARG A 4 22.24 -5.48 -25.50
N VAL A 5 23.30 -4.67 -25.45
CA VAL A 5 23.34 -3.44 -24.64
C VAL A 5 22.23 -2.47 -25.06
N LEU A 6 22.04 -2.25 -26.36
CA LEU A 6 20.96 -1.40 -26.88
C LEU A 6 19.57 -1.92 -26.53
N ALA A 7 19.35 -3.24 -26.60
CA ALA A 7 18.07 -3.85 -26.20
C ALA A 7 17.79 -3.67 -24.70
N PHE A 8 18.81 -3.84 -23.85
CA PHE A 8 18.69 -3.59 -22.40
C PHE A 8 18.40 -2.12 -22.10
N LEU A 9 19.06 -1.18 -22.78
CA LEU A 9 18.83 0.24 -22.60
C LEU A 9 17.41 0.66 -23.00
N ALA A 10 16.90 0.09 -24.09
CA ALA A 10 15.52 0.31 -24.53
C ALA A 10 14.50 -0.20 -23.50
N LEU A 11 14.70 -1.39 -22.91
CA LEU A 11 13.82 -1.90 -21.85
C LEU A 11 13.87 -1.04 -20.59
N ALA A 12 15.06 -0.55 -20.19
CA ALA A 12 15.21 0.27 -18.99
C ALA A 12 14.50 1.64 -19.12
N SER A 13 14.32 2.15 -20.34
CA SER A 13 13.63 3.43 -20.57
C SER A 13 12.13 3.41 -20.26
N VAL A 14 11.52 2.23 -20.07
CA VAL A 14 10.09 2.07 -19.77
C VAL A 14 9.81 2.00 -18.26
N VAL A 15 10.85 2.09 -17.41
CA VAL A 15 10.68 2.08 -15.95
C VAL A 15 10.13 3.45 -15.52
N THR A 16 8.81 3.57 -15.47
CA THR A 16 8.13 4.73 -14.88
C THR A 16 8.29 4.71 -13.36
N ALA A 17 8.41 5.90 -12.77
CA ALA A 17 8.40 6.04 -11.31
C ALA A 17 7.06 5.49 -10.77
N ALA A 18 7.12 4.61 -9.76
CA ALA A 18 5.94 4.16 -9.04
C ALA A 18 5.35 5.36 -8.27
N THR A 19 4.41 6.07 -8.89
CA THR A 19 3.63 7.08 -8.19
C THR A 19 2.62 6.35 -7.31
N ALA A 20 2.48 6.79 -6.06
CA ALA A 20 1.42 6.30 -5.19
C ALA A 20 0.07 6.73 -5.80
N GLN A 21 -0.57 5.84 -6.56
CA GLN A 21 -1.87 6.12 -7.14
C GLN A 21 -2.91 6.13 -6.03
N VAL A 22 -3.49 7.30 -5.76
CA VAL A 22 -4.58 7.44 -4.81
C VAL A 22 -5.78 6.71 -5.40
N GLY A 23 -6.08 5.53 -4.85
CA GLY A 23 -7.28 4.77 -5.21
C GLY A 23 -8.56 5.47 -4.74
N PRO A 24 -9.74 4.93 -5.09
CA PRO A 24 -11.01 5.45 -4.57
C PRO A 24 -10.99 5.49 -3.03
N PRO A 25 -11.55 6.55 -2.41
CA PRO A 25 -11.56 6.70 -0.96
C PRO A 25 -12.20 5.47 -0.30
N THR A 26 -11.49 4.91 0.66
CA THR A 26 -11.89 3.74 1.46
C THR A 26 -12.98 4.07 2.46
N SER A 27 -13.19 5.35 2.80
CA SER A 27 -14.36 5.84 3.56
C SER A 27 -15.69 5.60 2.85
N GLN A 28 -15.71 5.45 1.52
CA GLN A 28 -16.92 5.13 0.77
C GLN A 28 -17.22 3.61 0.73
N ARG A 29 -16.35 2.77 1.29
CA ARG A 29 -16.52 1.31 1.34
C ARG A 29 -17.19 0.88 2.63
N THR A 30 -17.81 -0.31 2.62
CA THR A 30 -18.33 -0.90 3.84
C THR A 30 -17.18 -1.30 4.78
N CYS A 31 -17.44 -1.29 6.09
CA CYS A 31 -16.48 -1.78 7.08
C CYS A 31 -16.01 -3.22 6.77
N GLY A 32 -16.92 -4.09 6.32
CA GLY A 32 -16.58 -5.46 5.91
C GLY A 32 -15.58 -5.53 4.75
N ALA A 33 -15.74 -4.68 3.73
CA ALA A 33 -14.81 -4.61 2.59
C ALA A 33 -13.42 -4.12 3.03
N ASN A 34 -13.36 -3.11 3.90
CA ASN A 34 -12.10 -2.60 4.45
C ASN A 34 -11.44 -3.65 5.37
N ARG A 35 -12.22 -4.37 6.18
CA ARG A 35 -11.70 -5.47 7.01
C ARG A 35 -11.10 -6.58 6.16
N GLN A 36 -11.75 -6.98 5.07
CA GLN A 36 -11.21 -7.99 4.15
C GLN A 36 -9.87 -7.55 3.55
N LEU A 37 -9.73 -6.26 3.23
CA LEU A 37 -8.48 -5.70 2.73
C LEU A 37 -7.35 -5.82 3.76
N VAL A 38 -7.60 -5.45 5.02
CA VAL A 38 -6.63 -5.61 6.13
C VAL A 38 -6.26 -7.07 6.34
N MET A 39 -7.24 -7.98 6.29
CA MET A 39 -7.00 -9.41 6.49
C MET A 39 -6.16 -10.03 5.36
N ARG A 40 -6.32 -9.54 4.13
CA ARG A 40 -5.58 -9.98 2.94
C ARG A 40 -4.14 -9.48 2.95
N ASP A 41 -3.94 -8.19 3.18
CA ASP A 41 -2.63 -7.53 2.99
C ASP A 41 -1.81 -7.43 4.29
N GLY A 42 -2.41 -7.72 5.45
CA GLY A 42 -1.76 -7.69 6.75
C GLY A 42 -1.63 -6.27 7.32
N ALA A 43 -1.15 -5.30 6.54
CA ALA A 43 -1.08 -3.90 6.92
C ALA A 43 -1.52 -2.99 5.77
N VAL A 44 -2.49 -2.11 6.03
CA VAL A 44 -3.09 -1.25 5.01
C VAL A 44 -3.32 0.15 5.57
N VAL A 45 -3.06 1.16 4.75
CA VAL A 45 -3.43 2.55 5.05
C VAL A 45 -4.80 2.83 4.46
N LEU A 46 -5.76 3.22 5.31
CA LEU A 46 -7.12 3.58 4.93
C LEU A 46 -7.37 5.04 5.33
N ASP A 47 -8.16 5.77 4.55
CA ASP A 47 -8.64 7.10 4.95
C ASP A 47 -9.65 7.01 6.11
N THR A 48 -9.48 7.94 7.04
CA THR A 48 -10.39 8.17 8.18
C THR A 48 -11.13 9.50 8.04
N GLY A 49 -10.86 10.25 6.98
CA GLY A 49 -11.41 11.56 6.64
C GLY A 49 -10.83 12.08 5.32
N PRO A 50 -11.22 13.28 4.86
CA PRO A 50 -10.86 13.76 3.52
C PRO A 50 -9.35 13.82 3.23
N GLN A 51 -8.53 14.06 4.25
CA GLN A 51 -7.06 14.16 4.16
C GLN A 51 -6.38 13.44 5.34
N THR A 52 -7.11 12.60 6.07
CA THR A 52 -6.59 11.89 7.25
C THR A 52 -6.59 10.40 6.97
N TYR A 53 -5.53 9.73 7.41
CA TYR A 53 -5.31 8.33 7.16
C TYR A 53 -4.88 7.64 8.45
N ALA A 54 -5.25 6.38 8.59
CA ALA A 54 -4.75 5.51 9.64
C ALA A 54 -4.25 4.21 9.04
N ARG A 55 -3.23 3.64 9.69
CA ARG A 55 -2.70 2.33 9.36
C ARG A 55 -3.44 1.29 10.19
N PHE A 56 -4.04 0.32 9.52
CA PHE A 56 -4.73 -0.80 10.13
C PHE A 56 -3.92 -2.06 9.91
N VAL A 57 -3.72 -2.83 10.97
CA VAL A 57 -2.95 -4.08 10.95
C VAL A 57 -3.87 -5.25 11.31
N ARG A 58 -3.58 -6.41 10.73
CA ARG A 58 -4.26 -7.67 11.03
C ARG A 58 -3.86 -8.21 12.41
N SER A 59 -2.58 -8.10 12.75
CA SER A 59 -2.01 -8.58 14.00
C SER A 59 -0.82 -7.74 14.44
N GLY A 60 -0.32 -7.99 15.65
CA GLY A 60 0.88 -7.33 16.17
C GLY A 60 2.14 -7.62 15.35
N ALA A 61 2.17 -8.68 14.54
CA ALA A 61 3.29 -8.99 13.67
C ALA A 61 3.50 -7.96 12.56
N GLU A 62 2.44 -7.22 12.19
CA GLU A 62 2.52 -6.15 11.19
C GLU A 62 2.67 -4.75 11.81
N CYS A 63 2.71 -4.63 13.14
CA CYS A 63 3.00 -3.35 13.81
C CYS A 63 4.41 -2.83 13.47
N LEU A 64 4.59 -1.51 13.55
CA LEU A 64 5.93 -0.95 13.57
C LEU A 64 6.59 -1.21 14.94
N VAL A 65 7.91 -1.00 14.99
CA VAL A 65 8.64 -0.98 16.27
C VAL A 65 7.94 0.02 17.20
N ASP A 66 7.67 -0.41 18.44
CA ASP A 66 6.95 0.34 19.47
C ASP A 66 5.45 0.62 19.21
N GLN A 67 4.80 -0.15 18.32
CA GLN A 67 3.35 -0.11 18.14
C GLN A 67 2.69 -1.41 18.59
N PHE A 68 1.48 -1.29 19.14
CA PHE A 68 0.65 -2.39 19.60
C PHE A 68 -0.74 -2.29 18.96
N PRO A 69 -1.36 -3.42 18.56
CA PRO A 69 -2.68 -3.40 17.93
C PRO A 69 -3.81 -3.12 18.94
N GLU A 70 -3.57 -3.33 20.23
CA GLU A 70 -4.49 -2.98 21.31
C GLU A 70 -4.39 -1.49 21.71
N PRO A 71 -5.50 -0.85 22.12
CA PRO A 71 -5.47 0.49 22.71
C PRO A 71 -4.58 0.53 23.96
N ALA A 72 -3.86 1.64 24.14
CA ALA A 72 -3.06 1.91 25.34
C ALA A 72 -3.91 2.14 26.60
#